data_AF-A0A3A1V674-F1
#
_entry.id   AF-A0A3A1V674-F1
#
_cell.length_a   1.000
_cell.length_b   1.000
_cell.length_c   1.000
_cell.angle_alpha   90.00
_cell.angle_beta   90.00
_cell.angle_gamma   90.00
#
_symmetry.space_group_name_H-M   'P 1'
#
loop_
_entity.id
_entity.type
_entity.pdbx_description
1 polymer ?
#
loop_
_entity_poly.entity_id
_entity_poly.type
_entity_poly.pdbx_seq_one_letter_code
_entity_poly.pdbx_strand_id
1 'polypeptide(L)' 'MAKPLVIDEVWQERILNQVSGIQYGQVIITVHDGRIVQIDRTERVRYEQSPAQKQAAEPLKAGGAGNPVVDSTKDLKAAQ' A
#
# COMPACT_ATOMS: atom_id res chain seq x y z
N MET A 1 39.18 -29.69 -1.63
CA MET A 1 38.46 -29.92 -0.36
C MET A 1 37.97 -28.56 0.13
N ALA A 2 36.68 -28.25 0.05
CA ALA A 2 36.17 -26.96 0.54
C ALA A 2 36.18 -26.99 2.07
N LYS A 3 36.72 -25.93 2.70
CA LYS A 3 36.65 -25.78 4.16
C LYS A 3 35.19 -25.74 4.60
N PRO A 4 34.83 -26.43 5.71
CA PRO A 4 33.51 -26.29 6.28
C PRO A 4 33.31 -24.84 6.72
N LEU A 5 32.16 -24.30 6.36
CA LEU A 5 31.62 -23.06 6.90
C LEU A 5 31.51 -23.17 8.41
N VAL A 6 32.27 -22.34 9.13
CA VAL A 6 32.10 -22.20 10.57
C VAL A 6 31.24 -20.96 10.78
N ILE A 7 29.99 -21.16 11.21
CA ILE A 7 29.11 -20.08 11.63
C ILE A 7 29.32 -19.92 13.13
N ASP A 8 30.04 -18.87 13.51
CA ASP A 8 30.21 -18.49 14.91
C ASP A 8 28.92 -17.86 15.45
N GLU A 9 28.81 -17.78 16.78
CA GLU A 9 27.66 -17.24 17.50
C GLU A 9 27.30 -15.81 17.07
N VAL A 10 28.31 -14.99 16.75
CA VAL A 10 28.15 -13.63 16.19
C VAL A 10 27.43 -13.64 14.84
N TRP A 11 27.78 -14.57 13.96
CA TRP A 11 27.14 -14.68 12.65
C TRP A 11 25.73 -15.25 12.77
N GLN A 12 25.53 -16.20 13.68
CA GLN A 12 24.20 -16.73 13.97
C GLN A 12 23.25 -15.63 14.43
N GLU A 13 23.64 -14.80 15.41
CA GLU A 13 22.82 -13.66 15.84
C GLU A 13 22.58 -12.65 14.71
N ARG A 14 23.60 -12.34 13.91
CA ARG A 14 23.44 -11.42 12.77
C ARG A 14 22.44 -11.94 11.75
N ILE A 15 22.53 -13.22 11.38
CA ILE A 15 21.60 -13.83 10.42
C ILE A 15 20.19 -13.80 11.01
N LEU A 16 20.04 -14.15 12.29
CA LEU A 16 18.75 -14.12 12.97
C LEU A 16 18.14 -12.72 12.93
N ASN A 17 18.93 -11.69 13.24
CA ASN A 17 18.48 -10.29 13.18
C ASN A 17 18.13 -9.82 11.76
N GLN A 18 18.83 -10.32 10.74
CA GLN A 18 18.54 -9.96 9.35
C GLN A 18 17.27 -10.61 8.82
N VAL A 19 16.96 -11.83 9.26
CA VAL A 19 15.72 -12.53 8.90
C VAL A 19 14.54 -12.03 9.76
N SER A 20 14.82 -11.65 11.01
CA SER A 20 13.81 -11.12 11.92
C SER A 20 13.20 -9.81 11.39
N GLY A 21 11.88 -9.73 11.45
CA GLY A 21 11.12 -8.56 11.00
C GLY A 21 10.74 -8.56 9.51
N ILE A 22 11.25 -9.49 8.70
CA ILE A 22 10.81 -9.62 7.31
C ILE A 22 9.45 -10.34 7.30
N GLN A 23 8.39 -9.63 6.92
CA GLN A 23 7.07 -10.25 6.75
C GLN A 23 6.96 -11.00 5.41
N TYR A 24 7.50 -10.43 4.35
CA TYR A 24 7.59 -11.04 3.02
C TYR A 24 8.92 -10.69 2.40
N GLY A 25 9.70 -11.69 1.98
CA GLY A 25 11.04 -11.46 1.45
C GLY A 25 11.93 -12.67 1.57
N GLN A 26 13.23 -12.45 1.35
CA GLN A 26 14.26 -13.48 1.48
C GLN A 26 15.61 -12.85 1.85
N VAL A 27 16.45 -13.65 2.51
CA VAL A 27 17.85 -13.32 2.77
C VAL A 27 18.72 -14.31 2.00
N ILE A 28 19.60 -13.80 1.14
CA ILE A 28 20.57 -14.60 0.40
C ILE A 28 21.94 -14.39 1.03
N ILE A 29 22.58 -15.48 1.44
CA ILE A 29 23.92 -15.46 2.04
C ILE A 29 24.87 -16.16 1.07
N THR A 30 25.87 -15.42 0.60
CA THR A 30 26.91 -15.98 -0.27
C THR A 30 28.14 -16.31 0.54
N VAL A 31 28.62 -17.54 0.38
CA VAL A 31 29.81 -18.03 1.05
C VAL A 31 30.85 -18.44 0.03
N HIS A 32 32.07 -17.94 0.20
CA HIS A 32 33.24 -18.43 -0.48
C HIS A 32 34.34 -18.78 0.52
N ASP A 33 35.06 -19.89 0.27
CA ASP A 33 36.18 -20.38 1.08
C ASP A 33 35.88 -20.48 2.60
N GLY A 34 34.65 -20.92 2.94
CA GLY A 34 34.22 -21.08 4.33
C GLY A 34 33.96 -19.75 5.07
N ARG A 35 33.88 -18.63 4.35
CA ARG A 35 33.59 -17.30 4.90
C ARG A 35 32.40 -16.67 4.20
N ILE A 36 31.56 -16.00 4.98
CA ILE A 36 30.46 -15.19 4.45
C ILE A 36 31.08 -13.97 3.78
N VAL A 37 30.83 -13.82 2.48
CA VAL A 37 31.34 -12.69 1.69
C VAL A 37 30.27 -11.65 1.41
N GLN A 38 29.00 -12.05 1.41
CA GLN A 38 27.88 -11.20 1.05
C GLN A 38 26.61 -11.66 1.75
N ILE A 39 25.80 -10.70 2.17
CA ILE A 39 24.44 -10.91 2.64
C ILE A 39 23.55 -9.91 1.91
N ASP A 40 22.60 -10.42 1.14
CA ASP A 40 21.55 -9.63 0.53
C ASP A 40 20.23 -9.84 1.28
N ARG A 41 19.58 -8.76 1.69
CA ARG A 41 18.27 -8.79 2.34
C ARG A 41 17.28 -8.09 1.42
N THR A 42 16.35 -8.87 0.88
CA THR A 42 15.26 -8.35 0.04
C THR A 42 13.94 -8.45 0.81
N GLU A 43 13.28 -7.32 1.05
CA GLU A 43 12.00 -7.22 1.75
C GLU A 43 10.93 -6.60 0.85
N ARG A 44 9.72 -7.15 0.90
CA ARG A 44 8.54 -6.65 0.18
C ARG A 44 7.50 -6.20 1.19
N VAL A 45 7.33 -4.89 1.31
CA VAL A 45 6.26 -4.29 2.11
C VAL A 45 5.07 -3.98 1.20
N ARG A 46 3.89 -4.50 1.57
CA ARG A 46 2.63 -4.06 0.95
C ARG A 46 2.13 -2.86 1.70
N TYR A 47 2.16 -1.71 1.06
CA TYR A 47 1.49 -0.52 1.57
C TYR A 47 0.03 -0.58 1.12
N GLU A 48 -0.86 -1.01 2.01
CA GLU A 48 -2.30 -0.87 1.78
C GLU A 48 -2.61 0.62 1.62
N GLN A 49 -3.31 0.98 0.54
CA GLN A 49 -3.82 2.34 0.39
C GLN A 49 -4.90 2.54 1.45
N SER A 50 -4.56 3.19 2.56
CA SER A 50 -5.54 3.57 3.57
C SER A 50 -6.74 4.22 2.88
N PRO A 51 -7.98 3.74 3.10
CA PRO A 51 -9.18 4.30 2.47
C PRO A 51 -9.45 5.77 2.85
N ALA A 52 -8.67 6.34 3.77
CA ALA A 52 -8.76 7.71 4.26
C ALA A 52 -8.46 8.81 3.23
N GLN A 53 -7.99 8.49 2.02
CA GLN A 53 -7.71 9.51 0.97
C GLN A 53 -8.74 9.56 -0.16
N LYS A 54 -9.82 8.77 -0.11
CA LYS A 54 -10.87 8.80 -1.15
C LYS A 54 -12.00 9.82 -0.92
N GLN A 55 -11.94 10.66 0.12
CA GLN A 55 -12.97 11.66 0.42
C GLN A 55 -12.39 13.08 0.45
N ALA A 56 -11.98 13.62 -0.69
CA ALA A 56 -11.66 15.06 -0.79
C ALA A 56 -11.86 15.69 -2.18
N ALA A 57 -12.47 14.98 -3.13
CA ALA A 57 -12.72 15.53 -4.47
C ALA A 57 -14.10 15.12 -4.97
N GLU A 58 -15.15 15.61 -4.30
CA GLU A 58 -16.45 15.76 -4.95
C GLU A 58 -16.40 17.06 -5.77
N PRO A 59 -16.54 17.01 -7.11
CA PRO A 59 -16.67 18.22 -7.91
C PRO A 59 -18.05 18.82 -7.64
N LEU A 60 -18.08 20.06 -7.13
CA LEU A 60 -19.27 20.91 -7.17
C LEU A 60 -19.77 20.95 -8.62
N LYS A 61 -20.90 20.30 -8.90
CA LYS A 61 -21.63 20.52 -10.15
C LYS A 61 -22.27 21.92 -10.09
N ALA A 62 -21.62 22.87 -10.74
CA ALA A 62 -22.23 24.13 -11.14
C ALA A 62 -23.07 23.93 -12.42
N GLY A 63 -24.34 24.35 -12.36
CA GLY A 63 -25.06 25.06 -13.42
C GLY A 63 -25.38 24.35 -14.73
N GLY A 64 -26.66 24.03 -14.94
CA GLY A 64 -27.23 23.76 -16.27
C GLY A 64 -28.70 24.18 -16.29
N ALA A 65 -28.96 25.36 -16.84
CA ALA A 65 -30.25 26.01 -16.95
C ALA A 65 -31.29 25.17 -17.74
N GLY A 66 -32.53 25.19 -17.27
CA GLY A 66 -33.69 24.64 -17.97
C GLY A 66 -34.98 25.23 -17.43
N ASN A 67 -35.32 26.45 -17.86
CA ASN A 67 -36.68 26.98 -17.84
C ASN A 67 -36.89 27.65 -19.23
N PRO A 68 -38.09 27.80 -19.81
CA PRO A 68 -39.45 27.50 -19.30
C PRO A 68 -40.36 26.76 -20.31
N VAL A 69 -41.55 26.31 -19.89
CA VAL A 69 -42.82 26.22 -20.69
C VAL A 69 -43.91 25.69 -19.75
N VAL A 70 -44.70 26.57 -19.15
CA VAL A 70 -46.14 26.78 -19.37
C VAL A 70 -46.98 25.50 -19.56
N ASP A 71 -47.79 25.17 -18.54
CA ASP A 71 -49.17 24.75 -18.81
C ASP A 71 -50.08 25.40 -17.75
N SER A 72 -50.85 26.37 -18.24
CA SER A 72 -51.95 26.99 -17.54
C SER A 72 -53.08 25.98 -17.40
N THR A 73 -53.21 25.35 -16.23
CA THR A 73 -54.46 24.69 -15.87
C THR A 73 -54.93 25.09 -14.47
N LYS A 74 -55.80 26.10 -14.53
CA LYS A 74 -56.89 26.42 -13.59
C LYS A 74 -56.51 27.09 -12.27
N ASP A 75 -56.49 28.42 -12.37
CA ASP A 75 -57.50 29.22 -11.66
C ASP A 75 -58.79 28.42 -11.46
N LEU A 76 -59.11 28.08 -10.22
CA LEU A 76 -60.47 28.07 -9.73
C LEU A 76 -60.46 28.01 -8.20
N LYS A 77 -60.84 29.16 -7.64
CA LYS A 77 -61.60 29.33 -6.41
C LYS A 77 -60.82 29.58 -5.11
N ALA A 78 -60.30 30.80 -5.02
CA ALA A 78 -60.64 31.65 -3.88
C ALA A 78 -62.08 32.18 -4.03
N ALA A 79 -62.72 32.51 -2.91
CA ALA A 79 -64.08 33.07 -2.73
C ALA A 79 -65.23 32.04 -2.66
N GLN A 80 -65.54 31.57 -1.46
CA GLN A 80 -66.57 32.16 -0.58
C GLN A 80 -66.63 31.41 0.75
#